data_AF-A0A0S9CGC1-F1
#
_entry.id   AF-A0A0S9CGC1-F1
#
_cell.length_a   1.000
_cell.length_b   1.000
_cell.length_c   1.000
_cell.angle_alpha   90.00
_cell.angle_beta   90.00
_cell.angle_gamma   90.00
#
_symmetry.space_group_name_H-M   'P 1'
#
loop_
_entity.id
_entity.type
_entity.pdbx_description
1 polymer ?
#
loop_
_entity_poly.entity_id
_entity_poly.type
_entity_poly.pdbx_seq_one_letter_code
_entity_poly.pdbx_strand_id
1 'polypeptide(L)'
;MELPIKRPDRIVPDYSLTGDVLSFSRCQRSYRYYNGSALPPSRPVQMWYGEFIHGMMERTFRLWQDRGGLQFPLPYTAITENDMPGEPPAGTGALDLRAIGWPIEQALAHQGKFARSADARISAYERAEAAVNQLGPHLFPLIDVAERKVLGTRPLPASETHRAERAARYVLQGIIDVLGHTQLDGQPSENAIKQAIMASNPHLAGEYEIIIDYKGSRRPRVDDDPRGDWKLGEWQVQTYAWLRSQQADARPVAAGILIYVSELAPGSKEMTMLRTEMLNRWTDIAPTAGTPDYYQVNGWTPGSQANLSLPFRLQRAIRIIPVTEASMMEATAAIDGVVRAIEDCVTHERQSMQIKQSWPADSNDDDTCVACDFRVSCEHYNAT
;
A
#
# COMPACT_ATOMS: atom_id res chain seq x y z
N MET A 1 12.07 28.85 -11.69
CA MET A 1 11.15 27.75 -11.32
C MET A 1 10.28 27.50 -12.55
N GLU A 2 10.63 26.50 -13.36
CA GLU A 2 9.81 26.13 -14.52
C GLU A 2 8.59 25.38 -14.00
N LEU A 3 7.41 25.93 -14.24
CA LEU A 3 6.17 25.27 -13.90
C LEU A 3 6.02 24.01 -14.77
N PRO A 4 5.56 22.88 -14.21
CA PRO A 4 5.29 21.68 -14.99
C PRO A 4 4.34 22.01 -16.15
N ILE A 5 4.82 21.80 -17.38
CA ILE A 5 4.00 21.98 -18.59
C ILE A 5 2.90 20.91 -18.55
N LYS A 6 1.63 21.32 -18.69
CA LYS A 6 0.49 20.42 -18.82
C LYS A 6 0.82 19.37 -19.90
N ARG A 7 0.72 18.09 -19.54
CA ARG A 7 0.98 16.99 -20.50
C ARG A 7 0.11 17.20 -21.74
N PRO A 8 0.66 17.06 -22.96
CA PRO A 8 -0.13 17.17 -24.19
C PRO A 8 -1.28 16.16 -24.15
N ASP A 9 -2.42 16.52 -24.72
CA ASP A 9 -3.56 15.60 -24.85
C ASP A 9 -3.11 14.39 -25.67
N ARG A 10 -2.80 13.29 -25.00
CA ARG A 10 -2.54 12.01 -25.66
C ARG A 10 -3.87 11.52 -26.25
N ILE A 11 -3.80 10.99 -27.47
CA ILE A 11 -4.96 10.38 -28.18
C ILE A 11 -5.54 9.23 -27.35
N VAL A 12 -4.71 8.54 -26.57
CA VAL A 12 -5.11 7.51 -25.61
C VAL A 12 -4.73 7.97 -24.21
N PRO A 13 -5.68 8.06 -23.26
CA PRO A 13 -5.36 8.44 -21.89
C PRO A 13 -4.62 7.34 -21.14
N ASP A 14 -3.69 7.76 -20.28
CA ASP A 14 -2.97 6.88 -19.37
C ASP A 14 -3.44 7.10 -17.94
N TYR A 15 -3.68 6.01 -17.21
CA TYR A 15 -4.04 6.04 -15.79
C TYR A 15 -3.07 5.18 -14.98
N SER A 16 -2.62 5.73 -13.85
CA SER A 16 -1.98 5.01 -12.77
C SER A 16 -3.03 4.28 -11.92
N LEU A 17 -2.84 2.99 -11.68
CA LEU A 17 -3.73 2.22 -10.81
C LEU A 17 -3.84 2.86 -9.43
N THR A 18 -2.71 3.16 -8.79
CA THR A 18 -2.68 3.75 -7.45
C THR A 18 -2.93 5.25 -7.48
N GLY A 19 -2.26 5.95 -8.39
CA GLY A 19 -2.28 7.42 -8.47
C GLY A 19 -3.62 7.98 -8.93
N ASP A 20 -4.31 7.28 -9.84
CA ASP A 20 -5.53 7.77 -10.43
C ASP A 20 -6.75 7.00 -9.97
N VAL A 21 -6.76 5.68 -10.19
CA VAL A 21 -7.96 4.88 -9.95
C VAL A 21 -8.28 4.79 -8.46
N LEU A 22 -7.33 4.33 -7.64
CA LEU A 22 -7.55 4.22 -6.20
C LEU A 22 -7.73 5.59 -5.53
N SER A 23 -6.97 6.61 -5.96
CA SER A 23 -7.12 7.98 -5.43
C SER A 23 -8.50 8.56 -5.71
N PHE A 24 -9.02 8.38 -6.93
CA PHE A 24 -10.38 8.82 -7.29
C PHE A 24 -11.43 8.07 -6.48
N SER A 25 -11.29 6.75 -6.32
CA SER A 25 -12.22 5.94 -5.52
C SER A 25 -12.29 6.37 -4.05
N ARG A 26 -11.20 6.88 -3.48
CA ARG A 26 -11.20 7.42 -2.11
C ARG A 26 -11.90 8.78 -2.01
N CYS A 27 -11.56 9.71 -2.90
CA CYS A 27 -12.16 11.03 -2.92
C CYS A 27 -11.98 11.71 -4.28
N GLN A 28 -13.07 11.91 -5.01
CA GLN A 28 -13.04 12.43 -6.38
C GLN A 28 -12.52 13.88 -6.43
N ARG A 29 -12.96 14.71 -5.47
CA ARG A 29 -12.51 16.10 -5.31
C ARG A 29 -11.00 16.19 -5.06
N SER A 30 -10.52 15.41 -4.09
CA SER A 30 -9.11 15.41 -3.69
C SER A 30 -8.23 15.00 -4.88
N TYR A 31 -8.60 13.90 -5.54
CA TYR A 31 -7.98 13.43 -6.77
C TYR A 31 -7.88 14.54 -7.82
N ARG A 32 -8.99 15.22 -8.15
CA ARG A 32 -8.98 16.28 -9.16
C ARG A 32 -8.05 17.43 -8.82
N TYR A 33 -7.97 17.83 -7.55
CA TYR A 33 -7.06 18.91 -7.17
C TYR A 33 -5.59 18.49 -7.33
N TYR A 34 -5.19 17.30 -6.91
CA TYR A 34 -3.80 16.85 -7.05
C TYR A 34 -3.42 16.53 -8.50
N ASN A 35 -4.31 15.96 -9.30
CA ASN A 35 -3.98 15.54 -10.66
C ASN A 35 -4.12 16.63 -11.72
N GLY A 36 -5.02 17.60 -11.50
CA GLY A 36 -5.29 18.67 -12.48
C GLY A 36 -4.76 20.04 -12.07
N SER A 37 -4.06 20.16 -10.95
CA SER A 37 -3.23 21.32 -10.64
C SER A 37 -1.77 20.89 -10.68
N ALA A 38 -0.88 21.73 -11.20
CA ALA A 38 0.57 21.48 -11.15
C ALA A 38 1.13 21.64 -9.72
N LEU A 39 0.27 21.51 -8.69
CA LEU A 39 0.64 21.64 -7.30
C LEU A 39 1.19 20.28 -6.85
N PRO A 40 2.45 20.23 -6.38
CA PRO A 40 2.94 19.01 -5.74
C PRO A 40 2.03 18.71 -4.54
N PRO A 41 1.67 17.44 -4.29
CA PRO A 41 0.87 17.09 -3.13
C PRO A 41 1.56 17.60 -1.85
N SER A 42 0.87 18.44 -1.05
CA SER A 42 1.50 19.12 0.10
C SER A 42 1.46 18.31 1.40
N ARG A 43 1.21 17.00 1.31
CA ARG A 43 1.53 16.03 2.39
C ARG A 43 2.65 15.06 2.01
N PRO A 44 3.91 15.53 1.96
CA PRO A 44 5.10 14.70 1.85
C PRO A 44 5.22 13.60 2.92
N VAL A 45 4.44 13.67 4.01
CA VAL A 45 4.58 12.85 5.22
C VAL A 45 4.06 11.41 5.06
N GLN A 46 2.85 11.20 4.51
CA GLN A 46 2.31 9.85 4.30
C GLN A 46 3.09 9.11 3.20
N MET A 47 3.48 9.86 2.17
CA MET A 47 4.45 9.42 1.17
C MET A 47 5.79 9.07 1.81
N TRP A 48 6.31 9.93 2.71
CA TRP A 48 7.58 9.68 3.41
C TRP A 48 7.56 8.36 4.17
N TYR A 49 6.54 8.10 4.99
CA TYR A 49 6.47 6.86 5.76
C TYR A 49 6.44 5.63 4.83
N GLY A 50 5.56 5.64 3.83
CA GLY A 50 5.44 4.53 2.88
C GLY A 50 6.75 4.28 2.13
N GLU A 51 7.31 5.33 1.52
CA GLU A 51 8.56 5.24 0.76
C GLU A 51 9.76 4.90 1.63
N PHE A 52 9.77 5.31 2.90
CA PHE A 52 10.80 4.91 3.85
C PHE A 52 10.75 3.41 4.13
N ILE A 53 9.56 2.85 4.40
CA ILE A 53 9.39 1.40 4.61
C ILE A 53 9.77 0.61 3.35
N HIS A 54 9.32 1.05 2.17
CA HIS A 54 9.70 0.44 0.88
C HIS A 54 11.21 0.47 0.69
N GLY A 55 11.84 1.63 0.86
CA GLY A 55 13.28 1.79 0.75
C GLY A 55 14.06 0.93 1.75
N MET A 56 13.56 0.78 2.98
CA MET A 56 14.17 -0.07 4.01
C MET A 56 14.13 -1.55 3.61
N MET A 57 12.98 -2.03 3.15
CA MET A 57 12.81 -3.41 2.69
C MET A 57 13.66 -3.69 1.45
N GLU A 58 13.63 -2.80 0.47
CA GLU A 58 14.39 -2.95 -0.77
C GLU A 58 15.90 -2.92 -0.53
N ARG A 59 16.39 -1.92 0.22
CA ARG A 59 17.82 -1.79 0.52
C ARG A 59 18.34 -2.98 1.32
N THR A 60 17.57 -3.47 2.27
CA THR A 60 17.95 -4.65 3.05
C THR A 60 17.91 -5.92 2.21
N PHE A 61 16.92 -6.08 1.33
CA PHE A 61 16.87 -7.20 0.39
C PHE A 61 18.10 -7.22 -0.53
N ARG A 62 18.51 -6.06 -1.07
CA ARG A 62 19.74 -5.95 -1.88
C ARG A 62 20.98 -6.38 -1.08
N LEU A 63 21.11 -5.92 0.17
CA LEU A 63 22.21 -6.36 1.05
C LEU A 63 22.18 -7.86 1.32
N TRP A 64 20.98 -8.45 1.45
CA TRP A 64 20.80 -9.89 1.60
C TRP A 64 21.23 -10.66 0.35
N GLN A 65 20.86 -10.17 -0.83
CA GLN A 65 21.27 -10.76 -2.11
C GLN A 65 22.79 -10.67 -2.31
N ASP A 66 23.38 -9.50 -2.11
CA ASP A 66 24.81 -9.23 -2.32
C ASP A 66 25.71 -10.09 -1.43
N ARG A 67 25.23 -10.48 -0.24
CA ARG A 67 25.97 -11.30 0.73
C ARG A 67 25.63 -12.79 0.67
N GLY A 68 24.73 -13.20 -0.22
CA GLY A 68 24.25 -14.59 -0.29
C GLY A 68 23.45 -15.00 0.95
N GLY A 69 22.80 -14.04 1.61
CA GLY A 69 22.09 -14.21 2.87
C GLY A 69 22.52 -13.19 3.94
N LEU A 70 21.67 -13.03 4.96
CA LEU A 70 21.99 -12.29 6.19
C LEU A 70 21.56 -13.13 7.39
N GLN A 71 22.30 -12.97 8.48
CA GLN A 71 21.87 -13.47 9.78
C GLN A 71 20.94 -12.45 10.43
N PHE A 72 19.71 -12.85 10.69
CA PHE A 72 18.73 -12.06 11.43
C PHE A 72 18.72 -12.48 12.91
N PRO A 73 18.35 -11.57 13.84
CA PRO A 73 17.98 -10.17 13.59
C PRO A 73 19.20 -9.30 13.27
N LEU A 74 19.02 -8.33 12.38
CA LEU A 74 19.96 -7.24 12.18
C LEU A 74 19.89 -6.28 13.38
N PRO A 75 21.04 -5.71 13.80
CA PRO A 75 21.07 -4.77 14.92
C PRO A 75 20.28 -3.50 14.58
N TYR A 76 19.67 -2.89 15.59
CA TYR A 76 19.00 -1.61 15.46
C TYR A 76 19.40 -0.70 16.63
N THR A 77 20.13 0.36 16.31
CA THR A 77 20.42 1.43 17.26
C THR A 77 19.21 2.36 17.32
N ALA A 78 18.46 2.27 18.41
CA ALA A 78 17.20 3.01 18.60
C ALA A 78 17.36 4.52 18.38
N ILE A 79 16.32 5.11 17.79
CA ILE A 79 16.18 6.56 17.62
C ILE A 79 15.33 7.10 18.77
N THR A 80 15.73 8.23 19.33
CA THR A 80 15.05 8.92 20.42
C THR A 80 14.48 10.26 19.95
N GLU A 81 13.63 10.88 20.76
CA GLU A 81 13.04 12.20 20.46
C GLU A 81 14.10 13.31 20.26
N ASN A 82 15.29 13.13 20.85
CA ASN A 82 16.40 14.07 20.76
C ASN A 82 17.27 13.85 19.51
N ASP A 83 17.10 12.73 18.81
CA ASP A 83 17.85 12.42 17.60
C ASP A 83 17.29 13.19 16.40
N MET A 84 17.98 14.25 16.01
CA MET A 84 17.70 14.96 14.76
C MET A 84 17.92 14.04 13.55
N PRO A 85 17.16 14.22 12.45
CA PRO A 85 17.47 13.57 11.19
C PRO A 85 18.91 13.90 10.77
N GLY A 86 19.76 12.90 10.71
CA GLY A 86 21.20 13.08 10.60
C GLY A 86 21.95 11.75 10.51
N GLU A 87 23.24 11.85 10.23
CA GLU A 87 24.13 10.69 10.17
C GLU A 87 24.07 9.89 11.48
N PRO A 88 24.07 8.55 11.42
CA PRO A 88 24.10 7.71 12.60
C PRO A 88 25.33 8.01 13.47
N PRO A 89 25.26 7.75 14.79
CA PRO A 89 26.40 7.91 15.69
C PRO A 89 27.64 7.19 15.18
N ALA A 90 28.81 7.81 15.37
CA ALA A 90 30.09 7.20 15.02
C ALA A 90 30.23 5.81 15.67
N GLY A 91 30.60 4.80 14.87
CA GLY A 91 30.69 3.40 15.31
C GLY A 91 29.43 2.57 15.09
N THR A 92 28.33 3.16 14.61
CA THR A 92 27.15 2.39 14.16
C THR A 92 27.56 1.47 13.01
N GLY A 93 27.30 0.16 13.14
CA GLY A 93 27.70 -0.84 12.14
C GLY A 93 26.95 -0.66 10.81
N ALA A 94 27.58 -1.01 9.70
CA ALA A 94 26.98 -0.87 8.36
C ALA A 94 25.72 -1.74 8.14
N LEU A 95 25.52 -2.78 8.94
CA LEU A 95 24.32 -3.62 8.94
C LEU A 95 23.27 -3.18 9.97
N ASP A 96 23.53 -2.11 10.73
CA ASP A 96 22.54 -1.55 11.64
C ASP A 96 21.41 -0.89 10.85
N LEU A 97 20.16 -1.14 11.24
CA LEU A 97 19.00 -0.60 10.56
C LEU A 97 18.96 0.94 10.58
N ARG A 98 19.54 1.60 11.59
CA ARG A 98 19.72 3.06 11.59
C ARG A 98 20.69 3.52 10.50
N ALA A 99 21.76 2.77 10.26
CA ALA A 99 22.72 3.06 9.19
C ALA A 99 22.16 2.76 7.80
N ILE A 100 21.31 1.74 7.66
CA ILE A 100 20.61 1.41 6.43
C ILE A 100 19.54 2.47 6.11
N GLY A 101 18.80 2.93 7.13
CA GLY A 101 17.73 3.92 6.99
C GLY A 101 18.21 5.33 6.65
N TRP A 102 19.38 5.74 7.15
CA TRP A 102 19.87 7.11 6.99
C TRP A 102 19.95 7.59 5.52
N PRO A 103 20.57 6.86 4.57
CA PRO A 103 20.60 7.30 3.18
C PRO A 103 19.21 7.35 2.51
N ILE A 104 18.25 6.56 2.98
CA ILE A 104 16.86 6.59 2.50
C ILE A 104 16.21 7.90 2.97
N GLU A 105 16.37 8.26 4.24
CA GLU A 105 15.89 9.56 4.74
C GLU A 105 16.52 10.74 3.99
N GLN A 106 17.82 10.68 3.67
CA GLN A 106 18.47 11.70 2.85
C GLN A 106 17.86 11.81 1.45
N ALA A 107 17.64 10.67 0.78
CA ALA A 107 17.02 10.64 -0.54
C ALA A 107 15.61 11.23 -0.53
N LEU A 108 14.83 10.94 0.52
CA LEU A 108 13.49 11.50 0.72
C LEU A 108 13.55 13.00 1.01
N ALA A 109 14.48 13.46 1.84
CA ALA A 109 14.69 14.87 2.14
C ALA A 109 15.04 15.68 0.88
N HIS A 110 15.85 15.13 -0.04
CA HIS A 110 16.13 15.75 -1.34
C HIS A 110 14.89 15.91 -2.23
N GLN A 111 13.85 15.11 -2.00
CA GLN A 111 12.55 15.22 -2.65
C GLN A 111 11.56 16.13 -1.89
N GLY A 112 12.01 16.77 -0.80
CA GLY A 112 11.17 17.59 0.07
C GLY A 112 10.25 16.76 0.98
N LYS A 113 10.53 15.47 1.17
CA LYS A 113 9.74 14.56 2.00
C LYS A 113 10.40 14.38 3.37
N PHE A 114 9.62 14.65 4.43
CA PHE A 114 10.08 14.55 5.81
C PHE A 114 9.03 13.88 6.68
N ALA A 115 9.49 13.23 7.76
CA ALA A 115 8.60 12.78 8.83
C ALA A 115 7.89 14.00 9.45
N ARG A 116 6.60 13.85 9.79
CA ARG A 116 5.80 14.95 10.40
C ARG A 116 6.24 15.34 11.81
N SER A 117 6.83 14.39 12.53
CA SER A 117 7.19 14.53 13.94
C SER A 117 8.28 13.51 14.28
N ALA A 118 8.97 13.73 15.40
CA ALA A 118 9.93 12.76 15.96
C ALA A 118 9.24 11.41 16.19
N ASP A 119 8.06 11.39 16.81
CA ASP A 119 7.29 10.16 17.04
C ASP A 119 6.98 9.39 15.77
N ALA A 120 6.64 10.10 14.67
CA ALA A 120 6.36 9.45 13.39
C ALA A 120 7.63 8.82 12.79
N ARG A 121 8.79 9.46 12.99
CA ARG A 121 10.08 8.92 12.57
C ARG A 121 10.48 7.70 13.41
N ILE A 122 10.38 7.79 14.74
CA ILE A 122 10.66 6.68 15.67
C ILE A 122 9.78 5.48 15.31
N SER A 123 8.47 5.69 15.19
CA SER A 123 7.52 4.64 14.82
C SER A 123 7.83 4.02 13.46
N ALA A 124 8.30 4.80 12.48
CA ALA A 124 8.71 4.27 11.18
C ALA A 124 9.93 3.34 11.29
N TYR A 125 10.93 3.69 12.09
CA TYR A 125 12.09 2.83 12.31
C TYR A 125 11.77 1.59 13.13
N GLU A 126 10.94 1.68 14.16
CA GLU A 126 10.47 0.51 14.93
C GLU A 126 9.69 -0.47 14.04
N ARG A 127 8.84 0.06 13.15
CA ARG A 127 8.09 -0.75 12.20
C ARG A 127 8.96 -1.31 11.08
N ALA A 128 9.97 -0.56 10.61
CA ALA A 128 10.97 -1.05 9.68
C ALA A 128 11.82 -2.17 10.31
N GLU A 129 12.21 -2.03 11.57
CA GLU A 129 12.89 -3.07 12.34
C GLU A 129 12.04 -4.33 12.42
N ALA A 130 10.78 -4.20 12.83
CA ALA A 130 9.86 -5.33 12.89
C ALA A 130 9.70 -5.99 11.52
N ALA A 131 9.51 -5.22 10.44
CA ALA A 131 9.41 -5.74 9.08
C ALA A 131 10.69 -6.48 8.65
N VAL A 132 11.85 -5.86 8.79
CA VAL A 132 13.12 -6.47 8.35
C VAL A 132 13.43 -7.72 9.17
N ASN A 133 13.34 -7.66 10.49
CA ASN A 133 13.80 -8.75 11.35
C ASN A 133 12.78 -9.88 11.50
N GLN A 134 11.48 -9.61 11.39
CA GLN A 134 10.43 -10.61 11.59
C GLN A 134 9.88 -11.13 10.26
N LEU A 135 9.82 -10.30 9.22
CA LEU A 135 9.30 -10.70 7.90
C LEU A 135 10.41 -11.02 6.90
N GLY A 136 11.52 -10.29 6.91
CA GLY A 136 12.66 -10.48 6.02
C GLY A 136 13.13 -11.94 5.88
N PRO A 137 13.33 -12.71 6.99
CA PRO A 137 13.73 -14.12 6.91
C PRO A 137 12.78 -15.01 6.13
N HIS A 138 11.48 -14.68 6.10
CA HIS A 138 10.46 -15.43 5.37
C HIS A 138 10.24 -14.88 3.96
N LEU A 139 10.43 -13.58 3.77
CA LEU A 139 10.08 -12.87 2.56
C LEU A 139 11.23 -12.80 1.56
N PHE A 140 12.45 -12.44 1.98
CA PHE A 140 13.59 -12.27 1.08
C PHE A 140 13.92 -13.51 0.24
N PRO A 141 13.83 -14.75 0.77
CA PRO A 141 14.02 -15.95 -0.04
C PRO A 141 12.97 -16.17 -1.13
N LEU A 142 11.84 -15.45 -1.09
CA LEU A 142 10.75 -15.55 -2.06
C LEU A 142 10.79 -14.44 -3.13
N ILE A 143 11.62 -13.42 -2.95
CA ILE A 143 11.72 -12.28 -3.88
C ILE A 143 12.59 -12.68 -5.06
N ASP A 144 12.09 -12.46 -6.27
CA ASP A 144 12.86 -12.58 -7.51
C ASP A 144 13.25 -11.18 -8.02
N VAL A 145 12.26 -10.28 -8.10
CA VAL A 145 12.45 -8.91 -8.56
C VAL A 145 11.80 -7.93 -7.59
N ALA A 146 12.57 -6.94 -7.12
CA ALA A 146 12.03 -5.74 -6.48
C ALA A 146 11.66 -4.71 -7.55
N GLU A 147 10.50 -4.08 -7.39
CA GLU A 147 9.91 -3.06 -8.27
C GLU A 147 9.76 -3.45 -9.75
N ARG A 148 8.57 -3.91 -10.15
CA ARG A 148 8.25 -4.23 -11.54
C ARG A 148 7.18 -3.30 -12.08
N LYS A 149 7.52 -2.55 -13.14
CA LYS A 149 6.54 -1.77 -13.91
C LYS A 149 5.68 -2.69 -14.76
N VAL A 150 4.37 -2.51 -14.69
CA VAL A 150 3.38 -3.26 -15.47
C VAL A 150 2.45 -2.30 -16.20
N LEU A 151 2.06 -2.68 -17.42
CA LEU A 151 1.20 -1.86 -18.27
C LEU A 151 0.29 -2.74 -19.13
N GLY A 152 -0.89 -2.24 -19.42
CA GLY A 152 -1.87 -2.90 -20.27
C GLY A 152 -2.82 -1.88 -20.89
N THR A 153 -3.56 -2.29 -21.92
CA THR A 153 -4.57 -1.45 -22.55
C THR A 153 -5.94 -2.07 -22.43
N ARG A 154 -6.95 -1.25 -22.19
CA ARG A 154 -8.34 -1.69 -22.01
C ARG A 154 -9.29 -0.83 -22.85
N PRO A 155 -10.43 -1.38 -23.31
CA PRO A 155 -11.47 -0.56 -23.92
C PRO A 155 -12.02 0.43 -22.90
N LEU A 156 -12.31 1.65 -23.33
CA LEU A 156 -13.04 2.60 -22.48
C LEU A 156 -14.53 2.24 -22.55
N PRO A 157 -15.23 2.08 -21.41
CA PRO A 157 -16.67 1.84 -21.43
C PRO A 157 -17.43 3.01 -22.05
N ALA A 158 -18.49 2.67 -22.79
CA ALA A 158 -19.37 3.66 -23.42
C ALA A 158 -20.00 4.58 -22.36
N SER A 159 -19.98 5.89 -22.58
CA SER A 159 -20.73 6.82 -21.72
C SER A 159 -22.23 6.74 -22.02
N GLU A 160 -23.07 6.63 -20.98
CA GLU A 160 -24.53 6.71 -21.12
C GLU A 160 -25.01 8.14 -21.38
N THR A 161 -24.26 9.13 -20.91
CA THR A 161 -24.66 10.55 -20.85
C THR A 161 -23.94 11.41 -21.88
N HIS A 162 -22.77 10.98 -22.39
CA HIS A 162 -21.94 11.78 -23.29
C HIS A 162 -21.79 11.16 -24.67
N ARG A 163 -22.11 11.94 -25.72
CA ARG A 163 -22.12 11.46 -27.12
C ARG A 163 -20.75 11.40 -27.80
N ALA A 164 -19.72 12.01 -27.22
CA ALA A 164 -18.40 12.08 -27.82
C ALA A 164 -17.33 11.70 -26.80
N GLU A 165 -16.73 10.53 -27.01
CA GLU A 165 -15.60 10.06 -26.22
C GLU A 165 -14.30 10.60 -26.79
N ARG A 166 -13.37 10.98 -25.91
CA ARG A 166 -12.05 11.43 -26.36
C ARG A 166 -11.16 10.29 -26.87
N ALA A 167 -11.45 9.05 -26.48
CA ALA A 167 -10.70 7.85 -26.86
C ALA A 167 -11.57 6.59 -26.72
N ALA A 168 -11.32 5.58 -27.55
CA ALA A 168 -11.99 4.27 -27.44
C ALA A 168 -11.31 3.28 -26.48
N ARG A 169 -10.09 3.61 -26.04
CA ARG A 169 -9.25 2.78 -25.16
C ARG A 169 -8.52 3.67 -24.17
N TYR A 170 -8.02 3.06 -23.11
CA TYR A 170 -7.09 3.68 -22.18
C TYR A 170 -5.93 2.75 -21.84
N VAL A 171 -4.82 3.34 -21.42
CA VAL A 171 -3.66 2.64 -20.86
C VAL A 171 -3.79 2.63 -19.35
N LEU A 172 -3.57 1.46 -18.75
CA LEU A 172 -3.46 1.31 -17.30
C LEU A 172 -2.03 0.90 -16.98
N GLN A 173 -1.41 1.58 -16.02
CA GLN A 173 -0.06 1.31 -15.56
C GLN A 173 0.00 1.16 -14.04
N GLY A 174 0.99 0.40 -13.58
CA GLY A 174 1.20 0.09 -12.18
C GLY A 174 2.67 -0.23 -11.88
N ILE A 175 3.03 -0.17 -10.60
CA ILE A 175 4.32 -0.64 -10.09
C ILE A 175 4.02 -1.68 -9.02
N ILE A 176 4.47 -2.90 -9.25
CA ILE A 176 4.43 -3.98 -8.27
C ILE A 176 5.67 -3.84 -7.39
N ASP A 177 5.50 -3.71 -6.08
CA ASP A 177 6.63 -3.49 -5.16
C ASP A 177 7.59 -4.68 -5.14
N VAL A 178 7.03 -5.89 -5.08
CA VAL A 178 7.81 -7.13 -5.09
C VAL A 178 7.10 -8.17 -5.95
N LEU A 179 7.84 -8.70 -6.93
CA LEU A 179 7.46 -9.88 -7.68
C LEU A 179 8.30 -11.05 -7.17
N GLY A 180 7.63 -11.99 -6.53
CA GLY A 180 8.26 -13.24 -6.13
C GLY A 180 8.06 -14.30 -7.20
N HIS A 181 9.14 -15.01 -7.51
CA HIS A 181 9.05 -16.27 -8.24
C HIS A 181 9.23 -17.41 -7.25
N THR A 182 8.26 -18.32 -7.18
CA THR A 182 8.38 -19.46 -6.29
C THR A 182 7.94 -20.75 -6.95
N GLN A 183 8.82 -21.75 -6.93
CA GLN A 183 8.40 -23.12 -6.69
C GLN A 183 8.31 -23.24 -5.17
N LEU A 184 7.11 -23.22 -4.59
CA LEU A 184 6.96 -23.31 -3.13
C LEU A 184 7.65 -24.56 -2.57
N ASP A 185 7.79 -25.62 -3.37
CA ASP A 185 8.47 -26.87 -3.00
C ASP A 185 9.94 -26.65 -2.59
N GLY A 186 10.62 -25.63 -3.12
CA GLY A 186 12.01 -25.32 -2.77
C GLY A 186 12.19 -24.57 -1.44
N GLN A 187 11.10 -24.15 -0.80
CA GLN A 187 11.14 -23.34 0.43
C GLN A 187 10.85 -24.17 1.68
N PRO A 188 11.46 -23.88 2.85
CA PRO A 188 11.20 -24.59 4.09
C PRO A 188 9.71 -24.62 4.44
N SER A 189 9.20 -25.75 4.91
CA SER A 189 7.80 -25.90 5.34
C SER A 189 7.40 -24.97 6.48
N GLU A 190 8.38 -24.46 7.23
CA GLU A 190 8.22 -23.53 8.35
C GLU A 190 8.12 -22.05 7.90
N ASN A 191 8.30 -21.75 6.62
CA ASN A 191 8.14 -20.39 6.12
C ASN A 191 6.67 -19.94 6.26
N ALA A 192 6.42 -18.94 7.10
CA ALA A 192 5.07 -18.47 7.42
C ALA A 192 4.29 -17.97 6.19
N ILE A 193 4.98 -17.35 5.23
CA ILE A 193 4.36 -16.87 3.99
C ILE A 193 3.96 -18.05 3.09
N LYS A 194 4.84 -19.05 2.96
CA LYS A 194 4.51 -20.32 2.27
C LYS A 194 3.29 -20.99 2.90
N GLN A 195 3.25 -21.12 4.22
CA GLN A 195 2.12 -21.72 4.92
C GLN A 195 0.82 -20.95 4.67
N ALA A 196 0.86 -19.62 4.71
CA ALA A 196 -0.29 -18.78 4.42
C ALA A 196 -0.80 -18.95 2.99
N ILE A 197 0.10 -19.02 1.99
CA ILE A 197 -0.27 -19.27 0.59
C ILE A 197 -0.92 -20.66 0.44
N MET A 198 -0.29 -21.70 0.98
CA MET A 198 -0.80 -23.09 0.88
C MET A 198 -2.14 -23.26 1.59
N ALA A 199 -2.36 -22.60 2.73
CA ALA A 199 -3.64 -22.61 3.42
C ALA A 199 -4.75 -21.94 2.60
N SER A 200 -4.41 -20.88 1.86
CA SER A 200 -5.35 -20.13 1.03
C SER A 200 -5.60 -20.79 -0.34
N ASN A 201 -4.64 -21.55 -0.86
CA ASN A 201 -4.73 -22.26 -2.14
C ASN A 201 -4.11 -23.67 -2.03
N PRO A 202 -4.85 -24.66 -1.49
CA PRO A 202 -4.32 -26.01 -1.21
C PRO A 202 -3.95 -26.82 -2.46
N HIS A 203 -4.51 -26.47 -3.62
CA HIS A 203 -4.29 -27.16 -4.89
C HIS A 203 -3.25 -26.48 -5.77
N LEU A 204 -2.51 -25.51 -5.23
CA LEU A 204 -1.51 -24.78 -5.99
C LEU A 204 -0.34 -25.71 -6.34
N ALA A 205 -0.08 -25.86 -7.64
CA ALA A 205 0.97 -26.72 -8.16
C ALA A 205 1.67 -26.07 -9.35
N GLY A 206 2.93 -26.45 -9.57
CA GLY A 206 3.74 -25.94 -10.68
C GLY A 206 4.45 -24.62 -10.36
N GLU A 207 4.86 -23.91 -11.42
CA GLU A 207 5.55 -22.63 -11.32
C GLU A 207 4.58 -21.47 -11.43
N TYR A 208 4.70 -20.51 -10.53
CA TYR A 208 3.87 -19.31 -10.51
C TYR A 208 4.62 -18.13 -9.93
N GLU A 209 3.99 -16.98 -10.09
CA GLU A 209 4.40 -15.73 -9.47
C GLU A 209 3.50 -15.39 -8.29
N ILE A 210 4.08 -14.68 -7.33
CA ILE A 210 3.37 -14.03 -6.24
C ILE A 210 3.63 -12.53 -6.30
N ILE A 211 2.58 -11.75 -6.12
CA ILE A 211 2.66 -10.29 -6.06
C ILE A 211 2.67 -9.90 -4.59
N ILE A 212 3.64 -9.11 -4.16
CA ILE A 212 3.73 -8.64 -2.79
C ILE A 212 3.72 -7.11 -2.82
N ASP A 213 2.84 -6.50 -2.01
CA ASP A 213 2.72 -5.05 -1.86
C ASP A 213 2.75 -4.69 -0.37
N TYR A 214 3.59 -3.72 -0.02
CA TYR A 214 3.74 -3.26 1.35
C TYR A 214 2.83 -2.07 1.63
N LYS A 215 1.96 -2.24 2.63
CA LYS A 215 1.08 -1.19 3.14
C LYS A 215 1.61 -0.66 4.45
N GLY A 216 1.88 0.65 4.45
CA GLY A 216 2.24 1.37 5.66
C GLY A 216 1.07 1.54 6.65
N SER A 217 -0.17 1.36 6.20
CA SER A 217 -1.38 1.42 7.01
C SER A 217 -1.61 0.14 7.82
N ARG A 218 -2.56 0.21 8.76
CA ARG A 218 -3.12 -0.94 9.47
C ARG A 218 -3.90 -1.86 8.52
N ARG A 219 -4.15 -3.10 8.94
CA ARG A 219 -5.08 -3.99 8.24
C ARG A 219 -6.47 -3.34 8.22
N PRO A 220 -7.08 -3.08 7.05
CA PRO A 220 -8.40 -2.45 6.99
C PRO A 220 -9.45 -3.30 7.71
N ARG A 221 -10.50 -2.64 8.19
CA ARG A 221 -11.70 -3.34 8.62
C ARG A 221 -12.34 -4.05 7.43
N VAL A 222 -13.01 -5.17 7.68
CA VAL A 222 -13.83 -5.85 6.68
C VAL A 222 -15.19 -5.17 6.67
N ASP A 223 -15.51 -4.50 5.56
CA ASP A 223 -16.80 -3.91 5.29
C ASP A 223 -17.24 -4.15 3.83
N ASP A 224 -18.53 -3.91 3.57
CA ASP A 224 -19.13 -4.08 2.25
C ASP A 224 -19.04 -2.81 1.40
N ASP A 225 -18.28 -1.78 1.83
CA ASP A 225 -18.10 -0.57 1.03
C ASP A 225 -17.19 -0.91 -0.16
N PRO A 226 -17.67 -0.82 -1.41
CA PRO A 226 -16.84 -1.09 -2.58
C PRO A 226 -15.67 -0.10 -2.73
N ARG A 227 -15.74 1.07 -2.08
CA ARG A 227 -14.66 2.05 -2.01
C ARG A 227 -13.76 1.81 -0.80
N GLY A 228 -14.13 0.94 0.13
CA GLY A 228 -13.34 0.64 1.33
C GLY A 228 -11.95 0.08 1.00
N ASP A 229 -10.96 0.43 1.83
CA ASP A 229 -9.56 0.01 1.63
C ASP A 229 -9.40 -1.53 1.59
N TRP A 230 -10.32 -2.27 2.22
CA TRP A 230 -10.36 -3.72 2.12
C TRP A 230 -10.52 -4.22 0.68
N LYS A 231 -11.53 -3.70 -0.04
CA LYS A 231 -11.85 -4.08 -1.42
C LYS A 231 -10.91 -3.42 -2.42
N LEU A 232 -10.51 -2.16 -2.19
CA LEU A 232 -9.52 -1.47 -3.02
C LEU A 232 -8.16 -2.19 -3.03
N GLY A 233 -7.74 -2.75 -1.88
CA GLY A 233 -6.54 -3.58 -1.82
C GLY A 233 -6.64 -4.86 -2.66
N GLU A 234 -7.82 -5.50 -2.68
CA GLU A 234 -8.08 -6.66 -3.56
C GLU A 234 -8.00 -6.27 -5.03
N TRP A 235 -8.72 -5.21 -5.42
CA TRP A 235 -8.71 -4.73 -6.79
C TRP A 235 -7.31 -4.37 -7.26
N GLN A 236 -6.50 -3.76 -6.40
CA GLN A 236 -5.11 -3.44 -6.74
C GLN A 236 -4.31 -4.69 -7.11
N VAL A 237 -4.34 -5.71 -6.25
CA VAL A 237 -3.62 -6.97 -6.47
C VAL A 237 -4.11 -7.71 -7.70
N GLN A 238 -5.43 -7.86 -7.85
CA GLN A 238 -6.04 -8.55 -9.00
C GLN A 238 -5.72 -7.83 -10.32
N THR A 239 -5.72 -6.50 -10.30
CA THR A 239 -5.38 -5.70 -11.47
C THR A 239 -3.89 -5.78 -11.80
N TYR A 240 -3.01 -5.82 -10.80
CA TYR A 240 -1.59 -6.10 -11.04
C TYR A 240 -1.36 -7.47 -11.65
N ALA A 241 -2.08 -8.50 -11.17
CA ALA A 241 -2.01 -9.84 -11.77
C ALA A 241 -2.49 -9.82 -13.22
N TRP A 242 -3.59 -9.11 -13.52
CA TRP A 242 -4.04 -8.93 -14.89
C TRP A 242 -2.99 -8.20 -15.74
N LEU A 243 -2.45 -7.07 -15.29
CA LEU A 243 -1.41 -6.33 -16.01
C LEU A 243 -0.16 -7.18 -16.24
N ARG A 244 0.22 -8.00 -15.25
CA ARG A 244 1.35 -8.93 -15.36
C ARG A 244 1.08 -9.97 -16.45
N SER A 245 -0.14 -10.54 -16.53
CA SER A 245 -0.52 -11.51 -17.57
C SER A 245 -0.43 -10.97 -19.01
N GLN A 246 -0.37 -9.65 -19.20
CA GLN A 246 -0.24 -9.02 -20.52
C GLN A 246 1.22 -8.92 -21.00
N GLN A 247 2.19 -9.32 -20.17
CA GLN A 247 3.62 -9.25 -20.51
C GLN A 247 4.11 -10.58 -21.11
N ALA A 248 5.05 -10.50 -22.06
CA ALA A 248 5.51 -11.66 -22.82
C ALA A 248 6.24 -12.72 -21.97
N ASP A 249 6.85 -12.33 -20.85
CA ASP A 249 7.58 -13.20 -19.93
C ASP A 249 6.75 -13.58 -18.68
N ALA A 250 5.43 -13.41 -18.73
CA ALA A 250 4.54 -13.65 -17.60
C ALA A 250 4.30 -15.13 -17.31
N ARG A 251 4.41 -15.49 -16.02
CA ARG A 251 3.87 -16.74 -15.50
C ARG A 251 2.51 -16.49 -14.85
N PRO A 252 1.68 -17.54 -14.64
CA PRO A 252 0.46 -17.38 -13.88
C PRO A 252 0.75 -16.80 -12.49
N VAL A 253 0.02 -15.76 -12.11
CA VAL A 253 0.06 -15.22 -10.75
C VAL A 253 -0.93 -16.02 -9.92
N ALA A 254 -0.45 -16.68 -8.87
CA ALA A 254 -1.29 -17.56 -8.05
C ALA A 254 -1.95 -16.85 -6.86
N ALA A 255 -1.25 -15.87 -6.31
CA ALA A 255 -1.71 -15.10 -5.18
C ALA A 255 -1.04 -13.72 -5.17
N GLY A 256 -1.74 -12.74 -4.62
CA GLY A 256 -1.10 -11.55 -4.10
C GLY A 256 -1.11 -11.52 -2.58
N ILE A 257 -0.19 -10.74 -2.03
CA ILE A 257 0.08 -10.64 -0.61
C ILE A 257 0.13 -9.15 -0.28
N LEU A 258 -0.81 -8.70 0.55
CA LEU A 258 -0.73 -7.39 1.17
C LEU A 258 -0.08 -7.53 2.53
N ILE A 259 0.99 -6.78 2.76
CA ILE A 259 1.71 -6.75 4.04
C ILE A 259 1.40 -5.43 4.75
N TYR A 260 0.61 -5.49 5.83
CA TYR A 260 0.29 -4.35 6.68
C TYR A 260 1.36 -4.18 7.75
N VAL A 261 2.39 -3.39 7.45
CA VAL A 261 3.59 -3.23 8.28
C VAL A 261 3.25 -2.66 9.67
N SER A 262 2.18 -1.86 9.78
CA SER A 262 1.69 -1.35 11.06
C SER A 262 1.28 -2.45 12.05
N GLU A 263 0.86 -3.63 11.57
CA GLU A 263 0.44 -4.75 12.43
C GLU A 263 1.64 -5.48 13.05
N LEU A 264 2.85 -5.32 12.49
CA LEU A 264 4.08 -5.90 13.04
C LEU A 264 4.58 -5.15 14.27
N ALA A 265 4.32 -3.85 14.39
CA ALA A 265 4.58 -3.08 15.61
C ALA A 265 3.40 -2.12 15.87
N PRO A 266 2.30 -2.66 16.43
CA PRO A 266 1.07 -1.90 16.61
C PRO A 266 1.22 -0.84 17.69
N GLY A 267 0.78 0.38 17.39
CA GLY A 267 0.73 1.49 18.33
C GLY A 267 -0.67 1.68 18.93
N SER A 268 -0.86 2.83 19.59
CA SER A 268 -2.13 3.16 20.24
C SER A 268 -3.32 3.20 19.29
N LYS A 269 -3.12 3.69 18.05
CA LYS A 269 -4.18 3.75 17.04
C LYS A 269 -4.60 2.35 16.61
N GLU A 270 -3.64 1.48 16.28
CA GLU A 270 -3.91 0.11 15.87
C GLU A 270 -4.61 -0.69 16.98
N MET A 271 -4.15 -0.57 18.23
CA MET A 271 -4.77 -1.26 19.37
C MET A 271 -6.21 -0.79 19.63
N THR A 272 -6.46 0.51 19.55
CA THR A 272 -7.81 1.08 19.73
C THR A 272 -8.76 0.61 18.64
N MET A 273 -8.32 0.66 17.38
CA MET A 273 -9.13 0.22 16.24
C MET A 273 -9.38 -1.29 16.26
N LEU A 274 -8.35 -2.10 16.57
CA LEU A 274 -8.49 -3.55 16.67
C LEU A 274 -9.55 -3.95 17.71
N ARG A 275 -9.54 -3.29 18.88
CA ARG A 275 -10.56 -3.54 19.92
C ARG A 275 -11.97 -3.23 19.43
N THR A 276 -12.16 -2.07 18.78
CA THR A 276 -13.45 -1.68 18.20
C THR A 276 -13.90 -2.65 17.11
N GLU A 277 -13.00 -3.08 16.24
CA GLU A 277 -13.29 -4.03 15.16
C GLU A 277 -13.62 -5.43 15.67
N MET A 278 -12.96 -5.88 16.74
CA MET A 278 -13.29 -7.14 17.40
C MET A 278 -14.69 -7.11 18.00
N LEU A 279 -15.08 -6.01 18.66
CA LEU A 279 -16.42 -5.85 19.25
C LEU A 279 -17.51 -5.86 18.19
N ASN A 280 -17.26 -5.20 17.04
CA ASN A 280 -18.24 -5.08 15.96
C ASN A 280 -18.15 -6.20 14.91
N ARG A 281 -17.22 -7.15 15.05
CA ARG A 281 -16.93 -8.21 14.06
C ARG A 281 -16.55 -7.69 12.67
N TRP A 282 -15.78 -6.61 12.64
CA TRP A 282 -15.26 -5.99 11.41
C TRP A 282 -13.79 -6.34 11.14
N THR A 283 -13.27 -7.42 11.72
CA THR A 283 -11.93 -7.93 11.40
C THR A 283 -12.01 -9.40 11.05
N ASP A 284 -11.26 -9.79 10.03
CA ASP A 284 -11.10 -11.18 9.60
C ASP A 284 -10.18 -11.98 10.52
N ILE A 285 -9.25 -11.31 11.23
CA ILE A 285 -8.29 -11.95 12.15
C ILE A 285 -8.46 -11.38 13.56
N ALA A 286 -9.20 -12.12 14.39
CA ALA A 286 -9.32 -11.85 15.82
C ALA A 286 -8.55 -12.90 16.65
N PRO A 287 -7.96 -12.52 17.80
CA PRO A 287 -7.34 -13.49 18.69
C PRO A 287 -8.41 -14.40 19.29
N THR A 288 -8.09 -15.69 19.45
CA THR A 288 -9.04 -16.67 19.98
C THR A 288 -9.38 -16.35 21.45
N ALA A 289 -10.66 -16.42 21.81
CA ALA A 289 -11.12 -16.16 23.18
C ALA A 289 -10.37 -17.07 24.19
N GLY A 290 -9.87 -16.47 25.27
CA GLY A 290 -9.09 -17.17 26.30
C GLY A 290 -7.58 -17.24 26.04
N THR A 291 -7.09 -16.75 24.90
CA THR A 291 -5.64 -16.64 24.64
C THR A 291 -5.02 -15.40 25.30
N PRO A 292 -3.70 -15.38 25.55
CA PRO A 292 -3.01 -14.18 26.03
C PRO A 292 -3.28 -12.96 25.15
N ASP A 293 -3.23 -13.10 23.82
CA ASP A 293 -3.50 -12.00 22.88
C ASP A 293 -4.93 -11.44 23.03
N TYR A 294 -5.92 -12.30 23.25
CA TYR A 294 -7.30 -11.87 23.50
C TYR A 294 -7.42 -11.01 24.76
N TYR A 295 -6.75 -11.42 25.84
CA TYR A 295 -6.73 -10.63 27.08
C TYR A 295 -5.92 -9.35 26.93
N GLN A 296 -4.82 -9.37 26.17
CA GLN A 296 -4.03 -8.17 25.88
C GLN A 296 -4.88 -7.13 25.14
N VAL A 297 -5.56 -7.50 24.04
CA VAL A 297 -6.40 -6.54 23.30
C VAL A 297 -7.55 -6.02 24.16
N ASN A 298 -8.24 -6.89 24.90
CA ASN A 298 -9.38 -6.50 25.72
C ASN A 298 -9.00 -5.76 27.00
N GLY A 299 -7.78 -5.93 27.51
CA GLY A 299 -7.27 -5.26 28.70
C GLY A 299 -6.45 -4.01 28.38
N TRP A 300 -6.12 -3.77 27.11
CA TRP A 300 -5.22 -2.69 26.72
C TRP A 300 -5.80 -1.30 27.03
N THR A 301 -4.90 -0.40 27.46
CA THR A 301 -5.19 1.00 27.76
C THR A 301 -4.25 1.93 26.99
N PRO A 302 -4.70 3.13 26.58
CA PRO A 302 -3.85 4.11 25.90
C PRO A 302 -2.53 4.39 26.64
N GLY A 303 -1.42 4.35 25.90
CA GLY A 303 -0.07 4.55 26.44
C GLY A 303 0.62 3.27 26.95
N SER A 304 -0.10 2.15 27.07
CA SER A 304 0.52 0.85 27.40
C SER A 304 1.14 0.20 26.16
N GLN A 305 2.22 -0.56 26.36
CA GLN A 305 2.88 -1.30 25.28
C GLN A 305 1.97 -2.42 24.74
N ALA A 306 1.93 -2.57 23.41
CA ALA A 306 1.18 -3.63 22.75
C ALA A 306 1.97 -4.94 22.73
N ASN A 307 1.83 -5.75 23.78
CA ASN A 307 2.54 -7.02 23.93
C ASN A 307 1.80 -8.20 23.25
N LEU A 308 1.56 -8.06 21.94
CA LEU A 308 0.94 -9.12 21.13
C LEU A 308 1.99 -10.13 20.67
N SER A 309 1.60 -11.42 20.67
CA SER A 309 2.44 -12.52 20.22
C SER A 309 2.86 -12.34 18.77
N LEU A 310 4.09 -12.76 18.44
CA LEU A 310 4.58 -12.71 17.06
C LEU A 310 3.69 -13.48 16.08
N PRO A 311 3.20 -14.71 16.39
CA PRO A 311 2.29 -15.42 15.50
C PRO A 311 1.02 -14.63 15.18
N PHE A 312 0.41 -13.99 16.18
CA PHE A 312 -0.80 -13.18 15.96
C PHE A 312 -0.50 -11.91 15.14
N ARG A 313 0.62 -11.22 15.43
CA ARG A 313 1.06 -10.06 14.63
C ARG A 313 1.32 -10.43 13.18
N LEU A 314 1.98 -11.55 12.91
CA LEU A 314 2.23 -12.04 11.54
C LEU A 314 0.93 -12.40 10.81
N GLN A 315 -0.02 -13.08 11.47
CA GLN A 315 -1.33 -13.39 10.89
C GLN A 315 -2.11 -12.12 10.50
N ARG A 316 -2.02 -11.06 11.32
CA ARG A 316 -2.65 -9.78 11.01
C ARG A 316 -1.91 -8.98 9.94
N ALA A 317 -0.58 -9.03 9.94
CA ALA A 317 0.24 -8.32 8.97
C ALA A 317 0.08 -8.89 7.55
N ILE A 318 -0.09 -10.20 7.39
CA ILE A 318 -0.12 -10.85 6.08
C ILE A 318 -1.58 -11.08 5.64
N ARG A 319 -1.94 -10.60 4.46
CA ARG A 319 -3.23 -10.93 3.81
C ARG A 319 -2.96 -11.57 2.46
N ILE A 320 -3.37 -12.82 2.33
CA ILE A 320 -3.31 -13.56 1.06
C ILE A 320 -4.60 -13.29 0.28
N ILE A 321 -4.44 -12.94 -0.99
CA ILE A 321 -5.52 -12.72 -1.94
C ILE A 321 -5.33 -13.75 -3.07
N PRO A 322 -6.17 -14.80 -3.15
CA PRO A 322 -6.15 -15.74 -4.26
C PRO A 322 -6.37 -15.03 -5.58
N VAL A 323 -5.54 -15.33 -6.57
CA VAL A 323 -5.70 -14.78 -7.92
C VAL A 323 -6.29 -15.86 -8.82
N THR A 324 -7.43 -15.54 -9.42
CA THR A 324 -8.14 -16.39 -10.38
C THR A 324 -8.52 -15.54 -11.59
N GLU A 325 -8.82 -16.19 -12.73
CA GLU A 325 -9.31 -15.47 -13.90
C GLU A 325 -10.59 -14.67 -13.60
N ALA A 326 -11.53 -15.28 -12.85
CA ALA A 326 -12.77 -14.63 -12.45
C ALA A 326 -12.53 -13.39 -11.57
N SER A 327 -11.66 -13.48 -10.56
CA SER A 327 -11.36 -12.36 -9.68
C SER A 327 -10.59 -11.22 -10.40
N MET A 328 -9.73 -11.56 -11.37
CA MET A 328 -9.08 -10.57 -12.23
C MET A 328 -10.10 -9.86 -13.13
N MET A 329 -11.04 -10.59 -13.72
CA MET A 329 -12.10 -10.01 -14.54
C MET A 329 -13.02 -9.09 -13.73
N GLU A 330 -13.45 -9.50 -12.54
CA GLU A 330 -14.28 -8.68 -11.64
C GLU A 330 -13.56 -7.38 -11.27
N ALA A 331 -12.31 -7.47 -10.81
CA ALA A 331 -11.54 -6.29 -10.43
C ALA A 331 -11.33 -5.34 -11.60
N THR A 332 -10.91 -5.86 -12.76
CA THR A 332 -10.66 -4.99 -13.92
C THR A 332 -11.92 -4.36 -14.49
N ALA A 333 -13.08 -5.03 -14.42
CA ALA A 333 -14.36 -4.43 -14.78
C ALA A 333 -14.76 -3.29 -13.82
N ALA A 334 -14.48 -3.44 -12.52
CA ALA A 334 -14.70 -2.37 -11.55
C ALA A 334 -13.79 -1.16 -11.83
N ILE A 335 -12.52 -1.41 -12.17
CA ILE A 335 -11.56 -0.38 -12.58
C ILE A 335 -12.02 0.33 -13.86
N ASP A 336 -12.55 -0.40 -14.84
CA ASP A 336 -13.13 0.18 -16.07
C ASP A 336 -14.25 1.18 -15.70
N GLY A 337 -15.11 0.83 -14.74
CA GLY A 337 -16.16 1.71 -14.22
C GLY A 337 -15.62 2.98 -13.53
N VAL A 338 -14.53 2.86 -12.77
CA VAL A 338 -13.89 4.03 -12.14
C VAL A 338 -13.28 4.95 -13.20
N VAL A 339 -12.59 4.40 -14.19
CA VAL A 339 -12.02 5.19 -15.30
C VAL A 339 -13.13 5.90 -16.08
N ARG A 340 -14.26 5.23 -16.32
CA ARG A 340 -15.45 5.85 -16.92
C ARG A 340 -15.96 7.04 -16.11
N ALA A 341 -16.08 6.88 -14.78
CA ALA A 341 -16.50 7.96 -13.89
C ALA A 341 -15.54 9.17 -13.94
N ILE A 342 -14.22 8.93 -13.97
CA ILE A 342 -13.22 9.99 -14.16
C ILE A 342 -13.47 10.74 -15.47
N GLU A 343 -13.73 10.01 -16.56
CA GLU A 343 -13.96 10.60 -17.88
C GLU A 343 -15.27 11.40 -17.97
N ASP A 344 -16.31 10.96 -17.27
CA ASP A 344 -17.57 11.70 -17.14
C ASP A 344 -17.35 13.00 -16.35
N CYS A 345 -16.60 12.95 -15.24
CA CYS A 345 -16.22 14.14 -14.48
C CYS A 345 -15.41 15.14 -15.33
N VAL A 346 -14.42 14.67 -16.11
CA VAL A 346 -13.65 15.51 -17.04
C VAL A 346 -14.56 16.16 -18.08
N THR A 347 -15.53 15.41 -18.61
CA THR A 347 -16.47 15.92 -19.63
C THR A 347 -17.43 16.94 -19.03
N HIS A 348 -17.95 16.68 -17.84
CA HIS A 348 -18.82 17.61 -17.11
C HIS A 348 -18.07 18.90 -16.72
N GLU A 349 -16.80 18.81 -16.32
CA GLU A 349 -15.98 19.99 -16.01
C GLU A 349 -15.75 20.85 -17.25
N ARG A 350 -15.49 20.25 -18.41
CA ARG A 350 -15.35 20.98 -19.68
C ARG A 350 -16.62 21.73 -20.08
N GLN A 351 -17.80 21.21 -19.73
CA GLN A 351 -19.09 21.81 -20.03
C GLN A 351 -19.51 22.88 -19.02
N SER A 352 -19.37 22.59 -17.73
CA SER A 352 -19.81 23.47 -16.63
C SER A 352 -18.79 24.56 -16.28
N MET A 353 -17.51 24.34 -16.60
CA MET A 353 -16.36 25.12 -16.12
C MET A 353 -16.28 25.21 -14.59
N GLN A 354 -16.88 24.26 -13.87
CA GLN A 354 -16.92 24.27 -12.41
C GLN A 354 -16.42 22.96 -11.82
N ILE A 355 -15.23 23.01 -11.20
CA ILE A 355 -14.67 21.88 -10.47
C ILE A 355 -15.65 21.41 -9.39
N LYS A 356 -16.21 22.35 -8.61
CA LYS A 356 -17.13 22.07 -7.51
C LYS A 356 -18.34 21.22 -7.88
N GLN A 357 -18.90 21.45 -9.06
CA GLN A 357 -20.05 20.69 -9.54
C GLN A 357 -19.66 19.36 -10.18
N SER A 358 -18.44 19.26 -10.74
CA SER A 358 -18.03 18.10 -11.54
C SER A 358 -17.34 16.99 -10.77
N TRP A 359 -16.78 17.29 -9.59
CA TRP A 359 -15.97 16.35 -8.81
C TRP A 359 -16.44 16.32 -7.36
N PRO A 360 -17.45 15.54 -6.97
CA PRO A 360 -18.03 15.61 -5.63
C PRO A 360 -17.00 15.45 -4.51
N ALA A 361 -17.23 16.12 -3.38
CA ALA A 361 -16.47 15.93 -2.16
C ALA A 361 -17.07 14.76 -1.37
N ASP A 362 -16.70 13.54 -1.77
CA ASP A 362 -17.35 12.29 -1.37
C ASP A 362 -16.40 11.31 -0.69
N SER A 363 -15.48 11.84 0.14
CA SER A 363 -14.50 11.03 0.87
C SER A 363 -15.18 9.88 1.60
N ASN A 364 -14.63 8.68 1.46
CA ASN A 364 -15.12 7.47 2.12
C ASN A 364 -14.44 7.21 3.48
N ASP A 365 -13.45 8.03 3.82
CA ASP A 365 -12.62 7.86 5.01
C ASP A 365 -12.20 9.22 5.60
N ASP A 366 -12.25 9.30 6.93
CA ASP A 366 -11.90 10.51 7.69
C ASP A 366 -10.39 10.76 7.69
N ASP A 367 -9.56 9.71 7.68
CA ASP A 367 -8.10 9.86 7.61
C ASP A 367 -7.71 10.54 6.28
N THR A 368 -8.40 10.21 5.19
CA THR A 368 -8.26 10.86 3.87
C THR A 368 -8.63 12.35 3.94
N CYS A 369 -9.70 12.71 4.64
CA CYS A 369 -10.09 14.11 4.86
C CYS A 369 -9.07 14.88 5.71
N VAL A 370 -8.62 14.30 6.82
CA VAL A 370 -7.58 14.88 7.69
C VAL A 370 -6.26 15.04 6.92
N ALA A 371 -5.96 14.09 6.04
CA ALA A 371 -4.81 14.09 5.12
C ALA A 371 -4.92 15.11 3.98
N CYS A 372 -6.13 15.51 3.60
CA CYS A 372 -6.32 16.39 2.46
C CYS A 372 -5.79 17.82 2.75
N ASP A 373 -5.00 18.34 1.81
CA ASP A 373 -4.48 19.71 1.87
C ASP A 373 -5.57 20.76 1.65
N PHE A 374 -6.60 20.37 0.90
CA PHE A 374 -7.75 21.22 0.58
C PHE A 374 -8.87 21.12 1.62
N ARG A 375 -8.66 20.45 2.76
CA ARG A 375 -9.71 20.18 3.75
C ARG A 375 -10.37 21.44 4.31
N VAL A 376 -9.60 22.51 4.51
CA VAL A 376 -10.11 23.77 5.10
C VAL A 376 -11.19 24.40 4.22
N SER A 377 -11.07 24.26 2.90
CA SER A 377 -12.03 24.80 1.93
C SER A 377 -13.02 23.76 1.40
N CYS A 378 -12.99 22.53 1.94
CA CYS A 378 -13.82 21.42 1.53
C CYS A 378 -15.15 21.43 2.31
N GLU A 379 -16.26 21.47 1.57
CA GLU A 379 -17.61 21.41 2.15
C GLU A 379 -17.86 20.14 2.98
N HIS A 380 -17.32 18.99 2.58
CA HIS A 380 -17.51 17.72 3.28
C HIS A 380 -16.82 17.69 4.65
N TYR A 381 -15.59 18.18 4.72
CA TYR A 381 -14.81 18.23 5.97
C TYR A 381 -15.37 19.23 6.99
N ASN A 382 -15.96 20.33 6.52
CA ASN A 382 -16.54 21.34 7.40
C ASN A 382 -17.98 21.01 7.84
N ALA A 383 -18.59 19.96 7.27
CA ALA A 383 -19.93 19.49 7.64
C ALA A 383 -19.93 18.37 8.69
N THR A 384 -18.75 17.80 8.97
CA THR A 384 -18.46 16.82 10.01
C THR A 384 -17.87 17.54 11.23
#